data_AF-A0A3P6RD28-F1
#
_entry.id   AF-A0A3P6RD28-F1
#
_cell.length_a   1.000
_cell.length_b   1.000
_cell.length_c   1.000
_cell.angle_alpha   90.00
_cell.angle_beta   90.00
_cell.angle_gamma   90.00
#
_symmetry.space_group_name_H-M   'P 1'
#
loop_
_entity.id
_entity.type
_entity.pdbx_description
1 polymer ?
#
loop_
_entity_poly.entity_id
_entity_poly.type
_entity_poly.pdbx_seq_one_letter_code
_entity_poly.pdbx_strand_id
1 'polypeptide(L)'
;MGPYSTFLALCSMWYPKYSYNEIEEKVKKFFWRYRVNRHKTTVATPAYHATEYSPDDHRNDHRPFLYPDMSYQFEKIHSKVFFSVIQTFLKYMFYIK
;
A
#
# COMPACT_ATOMS: atom_id res chain seq x y z
N MET A 1 -4.85 -6.62 -3.62
CA MET A 1 -5.39 -5.30 -3.20
C MET A 1 -4.56 -4.19 -3.85
N GLY A 2 -5.17 -3.05 -4.20
CA GLY A 2 -4.44 -1.86 -4.67
C GLY A 2 -3.97 -0.95 -3.52
N PRO A 3 -3.19 0.11 -3.79
CA PRO A 3 -2.52 0.91 -2.75
C PRO A 3 -3.45 1.43 -1.66
N TYR A 4 -4.57 2.05 -2.05
CA TYR A 4 -5.53 2.63 -1.11
C TYR A 4 -6.23 1.57 -0.25
N SER A 5 -6.62 0.45 -0.85
CA SER A 5 -7.27 -0.66 -0.13
C SER A 5 -6.28 -1.33 0.84
N THR A 6 -5.03 -1.53 0.42
CA THR A 6 -3.97 -2.03 1.30
C THR A 6 -3.74 -1.10 2.49
N PHE A 7 -3.71 0.22 2.27
CA PHE A 7 -3.62 1.20 3.35
C PHE A 7 -4.76 1.07 4.36
N LEU A 8 -6.02 1.01 3.90
CA LEU A 8 -7.17 0.85 4.80
C LEU A 8 -7.11 -0.45 5.62
N ALA A 9 -6.75 -1.56 4.97
CA ALA A 9 -6.62 -2.85 5.64
C ALA A 9 -5.51 -2.81 6.70
N LEU A 10 -4.33 -2.25 6.36
CA LEU A 10 -3.22 -2.11 7.30
C LEU A 10 -3.57 -1.16 8.45
N CYS A 11 -4.28 -0.06 8.21
CA CYS A 11 -4.77 0.80 9.29
C CYS A 11 -5.61 0.02 10.29
N SER A 12 -6.52 -0.85 9.83
CA SER A 12 -7.32 -1.70 10.72
C SER A 12 -6.50 -2.73 11.49
N MET A 13 -5.40 -3.24 10.90
CA MET A 13 -4.60 -4.32 11.50
C MET A 13 -3.45 -3.82 12.38
N TRP A 14 -2.88 -2.66 12.06
CA TRP A 14 -1.61 -2.19 12.61
C TRP A 14 -1.74 -0.97 13.52
N TYR A 15 -2.84 -0.21 13.43
CA TYR A 15 -3.11 0.85 14.39
C TYR A 15 -3.61 0.24 15.72
N PRO A 16 -3.20 0.75 16.90
CA PRO A 16 -2.35 1.92 17.16
C PRO A 16 -0.84 1.63 17.25
N LYS A 17 -0.39 0.38 16.98
CA LYS A 17 1.04 0.02 17.05
C LYS A 17 1.90 0.87 16.12
N TYR A 18 1.38 1.20 14.94
CA TYR A 18 1.98 2.17 14.02
C TYR A 18 1.04 3.34 13.80
N SER A 19 1.60 4.55 13.68
CA SER A 19 0.85 5.74 13.31
C SER A 19 0.37 5.69 11.86
N TYR A 20 -0.69 6.42 11.53
CA TYR A 20 -1.20 6.49 10.16
C TYR A 20 -0.13 6.97 9.14
N ASN A 21 0.77 7.86 9.56
CA ASN A 21 1.90 8.34 8.74
C ASN A 21 2.90 7.22 8.44
N GLU A 22 3.26 6.40 9.44
CA GLU A 22 4.18 5.27 9.24
C GLU A 22 3.57 4.20 8.34
N ILE A 23 2.26 3.95 8.47
CA ILE A 23 1.54 3.00 7.61
C ILE A 23 1.51 3.53 6.16
N GLU A 24 1.21 4.81 5.96
CA GLU A 24 1.27 5.46 4.64
C GLU A 24 2.64 5.31 3.99
N GLU A 25 3.72 5.62 4.71
CA GLU A 25 5.08 5.55 4.18
C GLU A 25 5.43 4.12 3.74
N LYS A 26 5.08 3.11 4.55
CA LYS A 26 5.31 1.70 4.22
C LYS A 26 4.55 1.28 2.97
N VAL A 27 3.28 1.68 2.86
CA VAL A 27 2.44 1.38 1.68
C VAL A 27 3.03 2.02 0.42
N LYS A 28 3.35 3.33 0.47
CA LYS A 28 3.96 4.05 -0.66
C LYS A 28 5.27 3.39 -1.09
N LYS A 29 6.14 3.05 -0.14
CA LYS A 29 7.43 2.39 -0.41
C LYS A 29 7.26 1.02 -1.05
N PHE A 30 6.31 0.21 -0.59
CA PHE A 30 6.01 -1.09 -1.18
C PHE A 30 5.56 -0.94 -2.64
N PHE A 31 4.54 -0.13 -2.91
CA PHE A 31 4.00 0.02 -4.27
C PHE A 31 4.97 0.72 -5.22
N TRP A 32 5.80 1.65 -4.73
CA TRP A 32 6.88 2.26 -5.53
C TRP A 32 7.90 1.20 -5.97
N ARG A 33 8.40 0.39 -5.04
CA ARG A 33 9.36 -0.68 -5.37
C ARG A 33 8.74 -1.75 -6.27
N TYR A 34 7.49 -2.13 -5.99
CA TYR A 34 6.73 -3.07 -6.82
C TYR A 34 6.63 -2.56 -8.26
N ARG A 35 6.18 -1.32 -8.46
CA ARG A 35 5.92 -0.79 -9.80
C ARG A 35 7.19 -0.61 -10.63
N VAL A 36 8.27 -0.12 -10.02
CA VAL A 36 9.56 0.10 -10.71
C VAL A 36 10.21 -1.22 -11.10
N ASN A 37 10.06 -2.26 -10.28
CA ASN A 37 10.71 -3.55 -10.52
C ASN A 37 9.82 -4.57 -11.24
N ARG A 38 8.58 -4.24 -11.62
CA ARG A 38 7.68 -5.24 -12.21
C ARG A 38 8.23 -5.85 -13.50
N HIS A 39 8.93 -5.07 -14.33
CA HIS A 39 9.59 -5.60 -15.52
C HIS A 39 10.56 -6.77 -15.24
N LYS A 40 11.07 -6.93 -14.01
CA LYS A 40 11.95 -8.06 -13.67
C LYS A 40 11.21 -9.38 -13.61
N THR A 41 9.89 -9.37 -13.37
CA THR A 41 9.11 -10.61 -13.32
C THR A 41 8.81 -11.17 -14.70
N THR A 42 8.92 -10.36 -15.77
CA THR A 42 8.69 -10.83 -17.15
C THR A 42 9.83 -11.70 -17.67
N VAL A 43 11.01 -11.60 -17.06
CA VAL A 43 12.23 -12.35 -17.40
C VAL A 43 12.71 -13.25 -16.26
N ALA A 44 11.88 -13.44 -15.23
CA ALA A 44 12.24 -14.28 -14.10
C ALA A 44 12.37 -15.75 -14.52
N THR A 45 13.32 -16.46 -13.90
CA THR A 45 13.49 -17.90 -14.12
C THR A 45 12.22 -18.65 -13.72
N PRO A 46 11.73 -19.61 -14.52
CA PRO A 46 10.59 -20.42 -14.16
C PRO A 46 10.79 -21.09 -12.80
N ALA A 47 9.78 -20.97 -11.93
CA ALA A 47 9.79 -21.53 -10.58
C ALA A 47 8.61 -22.47 -10.35
N TYR A 48 8.73 -23.35 -9.35
CA TYR A 48 7.64 -24.18 -8.87
C TYR A 48 6.58 -23.32 -8.17
N HIS A 49 5.30 -23.58 -8.47
CA HIS A 49 4.20 -22.87 -7.84
C HIS A 49 3.86 -23.53 -6.49
N ALA A 50 4.20 -22.84 -5.39
CA ALA A 50 3.96 -23.33 -4.03
C ALA A 50 2.90 -22.54 -3.26
N THR A 51 2.60 -21.30 -3.67
CA THR A 51 1.69 -20.40 -2.94
C THR A 51 0.77 -19.65 -3.88
N GLU A 52 -0.48 -19.44 -3.45
CA GLU A 52 -1.52 -18.77 -4.23
C GLU A 52 -1.18 -17.31 -4.58
N TYR A 53 -0.26 -16.67 -3.85
CA TYR A 53 0.14 -15.27 -4.04
C TYR A 53 1.42 -15.09 -4.89
N SER A 54 1.82 -16.11 -5.64
CA SER A 54 3.02 -16.06 -6.49
C SER A 54 2.95 -14.90 -7.51
N PRO A 55 4.00 -14.06 -7.63
CA PRO A 55 4.02 -12.93 -8.56
C PRO A 55 4.44 -13.32 -9.99
N ASP A 56 4.36 -14.61 -10.35
CA ASP A 56 4.78 -15.15 -11.66
C ASP A 56 3.88 -14.61 -12.78
N ASP A 57 4.46 -13.75 -13.61
CA ASP A 57 3.79 -13.04 -14.70
C ASP A 57 3.53 -13.95 -15.92
N HIS A 58 4.16 -15.13 -16.01
CA HIS A 58 3.96 -16.03 -17.15
C HIS A 58 2.70 -16.89 -17.02
N ARG A 59 2.25 -17.15 -15.78
CA ARG A 59 1.19 -18.15 -15.52
C ARG A 59 0.04 -17.61 -14.70
N ASN A 60 0.33 -16.96 -13.56
CA ASN A 60 -0.65 -16.85 -12.48
C ASN A 60 -1.04 -15.40 -12.15
N ASP A 61 -0.11 -14.45 -12.26
CA ASP A 61 -0.35 -13.05 -11.91
C ASP A 61 -0.04 -12.16 -13.11
N HIS A 62 -0.88 -12.22 -14.14
CA HIS A 62 -0.71 -11.38 -15.34
C HIS A 62 -0.99 -9.91 -15.00
N ARG A 63 0.01 -9.06 -15.22
CA ARG A 63 -0.07 -7.63 -14.87
C ARG A 63 0.63 -6.76 -15.91
N PRO A 64 0.29 -5.46 -15.99
CA PRO A 64 1.15 -4.49 -16.67
C PRO A 64 2.55 -4.52 -16.05
N PHE A 65 3.59 -4.45 -16.87
CA PHE A 65 4.97 -4.29 -16.40
C PHE A 65 5.47 -2.84 -16.47
N LEU A 66 4.83 -2.00 -17.29
CA LEU A 66 5.04 -0.56 -17.35
C LEU A 66 3.92 0.16 -16.59
N TYR A 67 4.20 0.54 -15.35
CA TYR A 67 3.24 1.24 -14.49
C TYR A 67 3.42 2.76 -14.51
N PRO A 68 2.32 3.53 -14.40
CA PRO A 68 2.39 4.96 -14.15
C PRO A 68 2.88 5.26 -12.73
N ASP A 69 2.94 6.53 -12.37
CA ASP A 69 3.44 7.01 -11.08
C ASP A 69 2.60 6.59 -9.86
N MET A 70 1.33 6.25 -10.07
CA MET A 70 0.31 5.99 -9.05
C MET A 70 0.01 7.21 -8.14
N SER A 71 0.20 8.42 -8.68
CA SER A 71 -0.03 9.71 -7.97
C SER A 71 -1.42 9.79 -7.33
N TYR A 72 -2.47 9.53 -8.11
CA TYR A 72 -3.86 9.57 -7.63
C TYR A 72 -4.08 8.72 -6.36
N GLN A 73 -3.57 7.48 -6.35
CA GLN A 73 -3.73 6.60 -5.20
C GLN A 73 -2.95 7.11 -4.00
N PHE A 74 -1.74 7.64 -4.20
CA PHE A 74 -0.89 8.15 -3.13
C PHE A 74 -1.42 9.45 -2.52
N GLU A 75 -1.95 10.35 -3.34
CA GLU A 75 -2.64 11.57 -2.90
C GLU A 75 -3.88 11.22 -2.07
N LYS A 76 -4.68 10.26 -2.55
CA LYS A 76 -5.88 9.81 -1.81
C LYS A 76 -5.55 9.21 -0.45
N ILE A 77 -4.45 8.47 -0.34
CA ILE A 77 -3.94 7.98 0.96
C ILE A 77 -3.56 9.18 1.83
N HIS A 78 -2.78 10.11 1.29
CA HIS A 78 -2.30 11.28 2.04
C HIS A 78 -3.45 12.12 2.61
N SER A 79 -4.47 12.43 1.80
CA SER A 79 -5.66 13.16 2.28
C SER A 79 -6.40 12.41 3.39
N LYS A 80 -6.43 11.07 3.33
CA LYS A 80 -7.08 10.24 4.36
C LYS A 80 -6.28 10.24 5.67
N VAL A 81 -4.96 10.19 5.60
CA VAL A 81 -4.07 10.31 6.76
C VAL A 81 -4.25 11.66 7.43
N PHE A 82 -4.21 12.75 6.65
CA PHE A 82 -4.42 14.11 7.15
C PHE A 82 -5.73 14.26 7.93
N PHE A 83 -6.84 13.78 7.36
CA PHE A 83 -8.14 13.79 8.03
C PHE A 83 -8.14 12.97 9.33
N SER A 84 -7.50 11.80 9.33
CA SER A 84 -7.47 10.89 10.48
C SER A 84 -6.65 11.47 11.65
N VAL A 85 -5.55 12.17 11.34
CA VAL A 85 -4.72 12.87 12.34
C VAL A 85 -5.50 14.03 12.96
N ILE A 86 -6.18 14.85 12.16
CA ILE A 86 -7.03 15.94 12.66
C ILE A 86 -8.14 15.41 13.56
N GLN A 87 -8.85 14.36 13.13
CA GLN A 87 -9.93 13.78 13.92
C GLN A 87 -9.41 13.24 15.26
N THR A 88 -8.21 12.65 15.26
CA THR A 88 -7.55 12.18 16.48
C THR A 88 -7.24 13.37 17.40
N PHE A 89 -6.62 14.43 16.87
CA PHE A 89 -6.30 15.65 17.63
C PHE A 89 -7.54 16.32 18.24
N LEU A 90 -8.59 16.54 17.43
CA LEU A 90 -9.85 17.12 17.89
C LEU A 90 -10.49 16.26 18.98
N LYS A 91 -10.48 14.93 18.84
CA LYS A 91 -11.00 14.02 19.86
C LYS A 91 -10.27 14.17 21.20
N TYR A 92 -8.95 14.33 21.19
CA TYR A 92 -8.18 14.62 22.42
C TYR A 92 -8.47 16.00 22.99
N MET A 93 -8.63 17.03 22.15
CA MET A 93 -8.89 18.40 22.58
C MET A 93 -10.26 18.57 23.26
N PHE A 94 -11.29 17.88 22.77
CA PHE A 94 -12.66 17.98 23.31
C PHE A 94 -12.95 17.01 24.46
N TYR A 95 -12.08 16.02 24.74
CA TYR A 95 -12.25 15.05 25.83
C TYR A 95 -11.63 15.50 27.16
N ILE A 96 -10.97 16.68 27.20
CA ILE A 96 -10.35 17.26 28.42
C ILE A 96 -11.27 18.36 29.04
N LYS A 97 -12.58 18.33 28.78
CA LYS A 97 -13.60 19.10 29.49
C LYS A 97 -14.61 18.15 30.10
#